data_AF-I3S0F2-F1
#
_entry.id   AF-I3S0F2-F1
#
_cell.length_a   1.000
_cell.length_b   1.000
_cell.length_c   1.000
_cell.angle_alpha   90.00
_cell.angle_beta   90.00
_cell.angle_gamma   90.00
#
_symmetry.space_group_name_H-M   'P 1'
#
loop_
_entity.id
_entity.type
_entity.pdbx_description
1 polymer ?
#
loop_
_entity_poly.entity_id
_entity_poly.type
_entity_poly.pdbx_seq_one_letter_code
_entity_poly.pdbx_strand_id
1 'polypeptide(L)'
;MDGGIIQPQRHLVDYTASLFDEGFLDEQFNQLELLQDESNPDFVVEVVTLFFQDAERLLDELTKALGQASIDFKKLDAHVHQLKGSSSSVGAQRVHKACISFRNSCEEKNIEGCLKSLQQVRHEYSLVKSKLETLFKMEQQLSAASGSFSR
;
A
#
# COMPACT_ATOMS: atom_id res chain seq x y z
N MET A 1 20.06 -19.05 -26.89
CA MET A 1 19.76 -19.67 -25.58
C MET A 1 19.18 -18.55 -24.73
N ASP A 2 17.85 -18.39 -24.72
CA ASP A 2 17.16 -17.24 -24.12
C ASP A 2 16.13 -17.68 -23.05
N GLY A 3 16.05 -18.98 -22.76
CA GLY A 3 15.00 -19.57 -21.92
C GLY A 3 15.13 -19.35 -20.41
N GLY A 4 16.25 -18.79 -19.93
CA GLY A 4 16.52 -18.64 -18.50
C GLY A 4 15.82 -17.44 -17.84
N ILE A 5 15.55 -16.37 -18.60
CA ILE A 5 14.99 -15.11 -18.07
C ILE A 5 13.47 -14.99 -18.34
N ILE A 6 12.97 -15.72 -19.35
CA ILE A 6 11.57 -15.67 -19.80
C ILE A 6 10.59 -16.14 -18.71
N GLN A 7 10.95 -17.16 -17.91
CA GLN A 7 10.08 -17.63 -16.82
C GLN A 7 9.98 -16.63 -15.67
N PRO A 8 11.11 -16.13 -15.09
CA PRO A 8 11.06 -15.09 -14.06
C PRO A 8 10.30 -13.81 -14.47
N GLN A 9 10.49 -13.34 -15.71
CA GLN A 9 9.76 -12.17 -16.21
C GLN A 9 8.26 -12.41 -16.29
N ARG A 10 7.84 -13.59 -16.79
CA ARG A 10 6.43 -13.97 -16.84
C ARG A 10 5.81 -14.04 -15.44
N HIS A 11 6.52 -14.60 -14.47
CA HIS A 11 6.05 -14.64 -13.08
C HIS A 11 5.85 -13.25 -12.48
N LEU A 12 6.74 -12.29 -12.76
CA LEU A 12 6.57 -10.90 -12.32
C LEU A 12 5.34 -10.26 -12.95
N VAL A 13 5.15 -10.42 -14.27
CA VAL A 13 3.98 -9.88 -14.99
C VAL A 13 2.68 -10.48 -14.46
N ASP A 14 2.61 -11.81 -14.32
CA ASP A 14 1.44 -12.51 -13.81
C ASP A 14 1.13 -12.11 -12.35
N TYR A 15 2.17 -11.94 -11.52
CA TYR A 15 2.01 -11.50 -10.14
C TYR A 15 1.51 -10.06 -10.04
N THR A 16 2.11 -9.15 -10.83
CA THR A 16 1.71 -7.74 -10.88
C THR A 16 0.25 -7.62 -11.32
N ALA A 17 -0.14 -8.33 -12.39
CA ALA A 17 -1.52 -8.37 -12.87
C ALA A 17 -2.50 -8.85 -11.77
N SER A 18 -2.12 -9.88 -11.00
CA SER A 18 -2.94 -10.36 -9.87
C SER A 18 -3.19 -9.27 -8.82
N LEU A 19 -2.22 -8.39 -8.55
CA LEU A 19 -2.41 -7.29 -7.58
C LEU A 19 -3.47 -6.29 -8.03
N PHE A 20 -3.58 -6.03 -9.34
CA PHE A 20 -4.63 -5.18 -9.91
C PHE A 20 -5.98 -5.90 -9.96
N ASP A 21 -6.00 -7.16 -10.40
CA ASP A 21 -7.23 -7.96 -10.50
C ASP A 21 -7.87 -8.21 -9.12
N GLU A 22 -7.06 -8.42 -8.08
CA GLU A 22 -7.49 -8.56 -6.69
C GLU A 22 -7.79 -7.20 -6.01
N GLY A 23 -7.56 -6.09 -6.72
CA GLY A 23 -7.82 -4.72 -6.28
C GLY A 23 -6.87 -4.19 -5.21
N PHE A 24 -5.70 -4.80 -5.01
CA PHE A 24 -4.68 -4.24 -4.12
C PHE A 24 -4.11 -2.94 -4.67
N LEU A 25 -3.86 -2.90 -5.97
CA LEU A 25 -3.33 -1.75 -6.69
C LEU A 25 -4.35 -1.21 -7.69
N ASP A 26 -4.28 0.09 -7.97
CA ASP A 26 -5.06 0.74 -9.02
C ASP A 26 -4.18 1.60 -9.94
N GLU A 27 -4.81 2.29 -10.90
CA GLU A 27 -4.12 3.07 -11.92
C GLU A 27 -3.13 4.11 -11.35
N GLN A 28 -3.33 4.60 -10.12
CA GLN A 28 -2.39 5.52 -9.50
C GLN A 28 -1.01 4.88 -9.25
N PHE A 29 -0.96 3.56 -9.04
CA PHE A 29 0.32 2.85 -8.95
C PHE A 29 1.06 2.88 -10.29
N ASN A 30 0.37 2.65 -11.42
CA ASN A 30 0.96 2.78 -12.75
C ASN A 30 1.50 4.20 -12.99
N GLN A 31 0.80 5.23 -12.50
CA GLN A 31 1.30 6.61 -12.60
C GLN A 31 2.58 6.82 -11.81
N LEU A 32 2.78 6.14 -10.67
CA LEU A 32 4.05 6.18 -9.95
C LEU A 32 5.17 5.49 -10.74
N GLU A 33 4.88 4.34 -11.36
CA GLU A 33 5.86 3.63 -12.19
C GLU A 33 6.31 4.48 -13.39
N LEU A 34 5.40 5.25 -14.00
CA LEU A 34 5.72 6.16 -15.11
C LEU A 34 6.66 7.32 -14.71
N LEU A 35 6.77 7.63 -13.41
CA LEU A 35 7.68 8.65 -12.90
C LEU A 35 9.08 8.10 -12.56
N GLN A 36 9.25 6.78 -12.55
CA GLN A 36 10.54 6.13 -12.36
C GLN A 36 11.33 6.10 -13.67
N ASP A 37 12.60 6.50 -13.62
CA ASP A 37 13.49 6.50 -14.77
C ASP A 37 14.94 6.14 -14.38
N GLU A 38 15.86 6.13 -15.34
CA GLU A 38 17.27 5.78 -15.10
C GLU A 38 17.98 6.75 -14.14
N SER A 39 17.48 7.98 -13.99
CA SER A 39 18.04 8.99 -13.07
C SER A 39 17.51 8.83 -11.64
N ASN A 40 16.33 8.23 -11.48
CA ASN A 40 15.75 7.88 -10.19
C ASN A 40 15.12 6.47 -10.20
N PRO A 41 15.95 5.41 -10.24
CA PRO A 41 15.48 4.04 -10.40
C PRO A 41 14.75 3.47 -9.18
N ASP A 42 14.87 4.10 -8.02
CA ASP A 42 14.27 3.65 -6.76
C ASP A 42 12.99 4.44 -6.39
N PHE A 43 12.53 5.36 -7.26
CA PHE A 43 11.42 6.28 -6.98
C PHE A 43 10.17 5.60 -6.39
N VAL A 44 9.69 4.53 -7.04
CA VAL A 44 8.47 3.83 -6.59
C VAL A 44 8.69 3.20 -5.21
N VAL A 45 9.85 2.59 -4.99
CA VAL A 45 10.22 1.95 -3.72
C VAL A 45 10.30 2.99 -2.61
N GLU A 46 10.90 4.16 -2.86
CA GLU A 46 10.99 5.26 -1.90
C GLU A 46 9.59 5.79 -1.52
N VAL A 47 8.74 6.06 -2.51
CA VAL A 47 7.38 6.58 -2.28
C VAL A 47 6.53 5.56 -1.51
N VAL A 48 6.60 4.28 -1.85
CA VAL A 48 5.87 3.22 -1.14
C VAL A 48 6.42 3.02 0.27
N THR A 49 7.73 3.15 0.47
CA THR A 49 8.34 3.09 1.81
C THR A 49 7.86 4.22 2.70
N LEU A 50 7.76 5.44 2.18
CA LEU A 50 7.18 6.58 2.90
C LEU A 50 5.72 6.33 3.27
N PHE A 51 4.92 5.78 2.36
CA PHE A 51 3.56 5.34 2.65
C PHE A 51 3.52 4.33 3.80
N PHE A 52 4.39 3.32 3.82
CA PHE A 52 4.41 2.33 4.91
C PHE A 52 4.69 2.95 6.27
N GLN A 53 5.67 3.86 6.34
CA GLN A 53 6.02 4.57 7.57
C GLN A 53 4.86 5.44 8.07
N ASP A 54 4.24 6.19 7.16
CA ASP A 54 3.08 7.02 7.49
C ASP A 54 1.89 6.19 7.94
N ALA A 55 1.60 5.08 7.26
CA ALA A 55 0.50 4.20 7.59
C ALA A 55 0.68 3.53 8.96
N GLU A 56 1.87 3.03 9.29
CA GLU A 56 2.17 2.47 10.62
C GLU A 56 1.94 3.49 11.73
N ARG A 57 2.52 4.69 11.57
CA ARG A 57 2.33 5.79 12.51
C ARG A 57 0.85 6.13 12.70
N LEU A 58 0.09 6.26 11.60
CA LEU A 58 -1.33 6.61 11.66
C LEU A 58 -2.17 5.50 12.28
N LEU A 59 -1.92 4.24 11.95
CA LEU A 59 -2.60 3.08 12.52
C LEU A 59 -2.42 3.01 14.04
N ASP A 60 -1.22 3.32 14.53
CA ASP A 60 -0.94 3.35 15.97
C ASP A 60 -1.63 4.51 16.66
N GLU A 61 -1.63 5.69 16.06
CA GLU A 61 -2.37 6.84 16.60
C GLU A 61 -3.90 6.60 16.61
N LEU A 62 -4.45 5.95 15.58
CA LEU A 62 -5.86 5.54 15.54
C LEU A 62 -6.18 4.53 16.64
N THR A 63 -5.31 3.54 16.86
CA THR A 63 -5.46 2.55 17.93
C THR A 63 -5.42 3.21 19.31
N LYS A 64 -4.48 4.11 19.56
CA LYS A 64 -4.42 4.87 20.82
C LYS A 64 -5.67 5.71 21.04
N ALA A 65 -6.17 6.38 19.99
CA ALA A 65 -7.35 7.23 20.07
C ALA A 65 -8.63 6.42 20.40
N LEU A 66 -8.80 5.26 19.77
CA LEU A 66 -9.94 4.37 20.03
C LEU A 66 -9.86 3.62 21.37
N GLY A 67 -8.68 3.53 21.96
CA GLY A 67 -8.48 2.95 23.30
C GLY A 67 -8.74 3.90 24.48
N GLN A 68 -9.06 5.18 24.21
CA GLN A 68 -9.34 6.17 25.26
C GLN A 68 -10.75 6.00 25.84
N ALA A 69 -10.94 6.41 27.10
CA ALA A 69 -12.25 6.43 27.75
C ALA A 69 -13.25 7.41 27.09
N SER A 70 -12.74 8.46 26.45
CA SER A 70 -13.53 9.41 25.64
C SER A 70 -12.85 9.58 24.28
N ILE A 71 -13.60 9.36 23.21
CA ILE A 71 -13.08 9.38 21.84
C ILE A 71 -13.29 10.77 21.24
N ASP A 72 -12.19 11.40 20.83
CA ASP A 72 -12.23 12.59 19.99
C ASP A 72 -12.39 12.18 18.52
N PHE A 73 -13.64 12.15 18.05
CA PHE A 73 -13.97 11.80 16.67
C PHE A 73 -13.42 12.77 15.63
N LYS A 74 -13.13 14.04 15.98
CA LYS A 74 -12.51 14.96 15.04
C LYS A 74 -11.05 14.59 14.79
N LYS A 75 -10.32 14.27 15.87
CA LYS A 75 -8.94 13.79 15.76
C LYS A 75 -8.89 12.44 15.03
N LEU A 76 -9.85 11.56 15.30
CA LEU A 76 -9.97 10.26 14.62
C LEU A 76 -10.18 10.45 13.11
N ASP A 77 -11.18 11.25 12.70
CA ASP A 77 -11.44 11.52 11.27
C ASP A 77 -10.22 12.14 10.58
N ALA A 78 -9.50 13.06 11.23
CA ALA A 78 -8.29 13.66 10.68
C ALA A 78 -7.20 12.63 10.37
N HIS A 79 -6.95 11.68 11.28
CA HIS A 79 -5.97 10.61 11.05
C HIS A 79 -6.41 9.66 9.93
N VAL A 80 -7.70 9.28 9.90
CA VAL A 80 -8.24 8.42 8.83
C VAL A 80 -8.18 9.14 7.48
N HIS A 81 -8.47 10.44 7.44
CA HIS A 81 -8.39 11.26 6.24
C HIS A 81 -6.96 11.32 5.69
N GLN A 82 -5.96 11.50 6.57
CA GLN A 82 -4.56 11.46 6.16
C GLN A 82 -4.18 10.09 5.58
N LEU A 83 -4.59 8.99 6.22
CA LEU A 83 -4.32 7.64 5.72
C LEU A 83 -5.04 7.35 4.39
N LYS A 84 -6.27 7.86 4.21
CA LYS A 84 -7.00 7.80 2.95
C LYS A 84 -6.23 8.49 1.82
N GLY A 85 -5.70 9.68 2.09
CA GLY A 85 -4.90 10.44 1.11
C GLY A 85 -3.61 9.72 0.76
N SER A 86 -2.88 9.27 1.77
CA SER A 86 -1.60 8.56 1.61
C SER A 86 -1.76 7.21 0.86
N SER A 87 -2.79 6.43 1.18
CA SER A 87 -3.12 5.20 0.42
C SER A 87 -3.56 5.51 -1.01
N SER A 88 -4.30 6.60 -1.23
CA SER A 88 -4.67 7.04 -2.57
C SER A 88 -3.45 7.39 -3.41
N SER A 89 -2.47 8.11 -2.86
CA SER A 89 -1.30 8.57 -3.63
C SER A 89 -0.38 7.46 -4.12
N VAL A 90 -0.48 6.26 -3.53
CA VAL A 90 0.29 5.08 -3.94
C VAL A 90 -0.55 4.01 -4.62
N GLY A 91 -1.83 4.28 -4.88
CA GLY A 91 -2.75 3.31 -5.48
C GLY A 91 -3.08 2.12 -4.60
N ALA A 92 -2.89 2.19 -3.27
CA ALA A 92 -3.27 1.13 -2.32
C ALA A 92 -4.79 1.09 -2.12
N GLN A 93 -5.50 0.59 -3.13
CA GLN A 93 -6.93 0.83 -3.33
C GLN A 93 -7.81 0.23 -2.22
N ARG A 94 -7.50 -0.98 -1.75
CA ARG A 94 -8.27 -1.62 -0.67
C ARG A 94 -8.13 -0.89 0.67
N VAL A 95 -6.93 -0.38 0.98
CA VAL A 95 -6.70 0.47 2.16
C VAL A 95 -7.51 1.76 2.03
N HIS A 96 -7.44 2.41 0.87
CA HIS A 96 -8.20 3.62 0.57
C HIS A 96 -9.71 3.43 0.80
N LYS A 97 -10.28 2.36 0.24
CA LYS A 97 -11.70 2.00 0.41
C LYS A 97 -12.06 1.74 1.87
N ALA A 98 -11.21 1.02 2.61
CA ALA A 98 -11.43 0.78 4.04
C ALA A 98 -11.40 2.09 4.86
N CYS A 99 -10.54 3.05 4.50
CA CYS A 99 -10.55 4.38 5.12
C CYS A 99 -11.84 5.16 4.85
N ILE A 100 -12.46 5.04 3.67
CA ILE A 100 -13.77 5.66 3.39
C ILE A 100 -14.83 5.14 4.38
N SER A 101 -14.93 3.83 4.55
CA SER A 101 -15.87 3.21 5.51
C SER A 101 -15.60 3.65 6.95
N PHE A 102 -14.32 3.81 7.32
CA PHE A 102 -13.95 4.32 8.63
C PHE A 102 -14.41 5.77 8.82
N ARG A 103 -14.20 6.65 7.83
CA ARG A 103 -14.67 8.05 7.93
C ARG A 103 -16.18 8.13 8.14
N ASN A 104 -16.97 7.32 7.44
CA ASN A 104 -18.42 7.26 7.65
C ASN A 104 -18.76 6.90 9.11
N SER A 105 -18.05 5.91 9.68
CA SER A 105 -18.21 5.55 11.10
C SER A 105 -17.81 6.68 12.06
N CYS A 106 -16.81 7.49 11.69
CA CYS A 106 -16.41 8.67 12.48
C CYS A 106 -17.50 9.76 12.45
N GLU A 107 -18.09 10.02 11.28
CA GLU A 107 -19.16 11.00 11.08
C GLU A 107 -20.42 10.62 11.85
N GLU A 108 -20.76 9.33 11.87
CA GLU A 108 -21.86 8.76 12.67
C GLU A 108 -21.56 8.65 14.17
N LYS A 109 -20.32 8.92 14.58
CA LYS A 109 -19.81 8.68 15.95
C LYS A 109 -20.03 7.24 16.43
N ASN A 110 -19.96 6.29 15.52
CA ASN A 110 -20.17 4.87 15.77
C ASN A 110 -18.86 4.20 16.22
N ILE A 111 -18.71 4.00 17.53
CA ILE A 111 -17.49 3.42 18.13
C ILE A 111 -17.23 1.99 17.62
N GLU A 112 -18.26 1.15 17.58
CA GLU A 112 -18.13 -0.23 17.10
C GLU A 112 -17.75 -0.25 15.60
N GLY A 113 -18.39 0.61 14.80
CA GLY A 113 -18.05 0.80 13.39
C GLY A 113 -16.60 1.27 13.20
N CYS A 114 -16.12 2.18 14.03
CA CYS A 114 -14.73 2.65 14.00
C CYS A 114 -13.74 1.54 14.38
N LEU A 115 -14.02 0.74 15.41
CA LEU A 115 -13.18 -0.39 15.82
C LEU A 115 -13.09 -1.46 14.71
N LYS A 116 -14.24 -1.83 14.13
CA LYS A 116 -14.29 -2.76 12.99
C LYS A 116 -13.53 -2.22 11.78
N SER A 117 -13.70 -0.94 11.48
CA SER A 117 -13.02 -0.29 10.36
C SER A 117 -11.51 -0.21 10.58
N LEU A 118 -11.05 0.08 11.80
CA LEU A 118 -9.63 0.06 12.16
C LEU A 118 -9.03 -1.34 11.94
N GLN A 119 -9.72 -2.40 12.35
CA GLN A 119 -9.28 -3.78 12.09
C GLN A 119 -9.20 -4.06 10.59
N GLN A 120 -10.20 -3.63 9.81
CA GLN A 120 -10.18 -3.80 8.36
C GLN A 120 -8.99 -3.07 7.73
N VAL A 121 -8.77 -1.79 8.07
CA VAL A 121 -7.64 -1.01 7.54
C VAL A 121 -6.31 -1.66 7.89
N ARG A 122 -6.11 -2.15 9.12
CA ARG A 122 -4.90 -2.87 9.52
C ARG A 122 -4.69 -4.15 8.69
N HIS A 123 -5.77 -4.89 8.46
CA HIS A 123 -5.71 -6.11 7.65
C HIS A 123 -5.33 -5.81 6.20
N GLU A 124 -6.03 -4.86 5.55
CA GLU A 124 -5.76 -4.47 4.16
C GLU A 124 -4.37 -3.87 3.99
N TYR A 125 -3.91 -3.07 4.96
CA TYR A 125 -2.55 -2.54 4.99
C TYR A 125 -1.50 -3.65 5.04
N SER A 126 -1.67 -4.62 5.94
CA SER A 126 -0.74 -5.75 6.08
C SER A 126 -0.64 -6.57 4.78
N LEU A 127 -1.78 -6.82 4.13
CA LEU A 127 -1.81 -7.52 2.86
C LEU A 127 -1.07 -6.74 1.77
N VAL A 128 -1.42 -5.47 1.52
CA VAL A 128 -0.78 -4.70 0.43
C VAL A 128 0.71 -4.49 0.69
N LYS A 129 1.13 -4.30 1.95
CA LYS A 129 2.54 -4.21 2.32
C LYS A 129 3.29 -5.48 1.93
N SER A 130 2.81 -6.65 2.36
CA SER A 130 3.44 -7.93 2.04
C SER A 130 3.49 -8.20 0.53
N LYS A 131 2.45 -7.81 -0.22
CA LYS A 131 2.40 -7.96 -1.69
C LYS A 131 3.43 -7.07 -2.38
N LEU A 132 3.51 -5.79 -2.01
CA LEU A 132 4.48 -4.85 -2.59
C LEU A 132 5.93 -5.21 -2.21
N GLU A 133 6.19 -5.65 -0.98
CA GLU A 133 7.51 -6.16 -0.60
C GLU A 133 7.92 -7.39 -1.44
N THR A 134 6.95 -8.25 -1.77
CA THR A 134 7.19 -9.40 -2.66
C THR A 134 7.45 -8.94 -4.09
N LEU A 135 6.68 -7.98 -4.60
CA LEU A 135 6.85 -7.40 -5.93
C LEU A 135 8.26 -6.83 -6.09
N PHE A 136 8.68 -5.94 -5.19
CA PHE A 136 10.00 -5.31 -5.24
C PHE A 136 11.14 -6.31 -5.12
N LYS A 137 10.96 -7.36 -4.32
CA LYS A 137 11.93 -8.45 -4.24
C LYS A 137 12.07 -9.22 -5.56
N MET A 138 10.96 -9.47 -6.26
CA MET A 138 10.97 -10.14 -7.57
C MET A 138 11.66 -9.26 -8.64
N GLU A 139 11.39 -7.95 -8.63
CA GLU A 139 12.05 -6.97 -9.52
C GLU A 139 13.56 -6.92 -9.28
N GLN A 140 13.99 -6.83 -8.01
CA GLN A 140 15.42 -6.84 -7.66
C GLN A 140 16.13 -8.12 -8.13
N GLN A 141 15.48 -9.28 -8.01
CA GLN A 141 16.04 -10.55 -8.47
C GLN A 141 16.21 -10.58 -10.00
N LEU A 142 15.24 -10.02 -10.74
CA LEU A 142 15.32 -9.88 -12.19
C LEU A 142 16.42 -8.92 -12.63
N SER A 143 16.54 -7.77 -11.97
CA SER A 143 17.59 -6.79 -12.25
C SER A 143 18.99 -7.36 -11.96
N ALA A 144 19.16 -8.09 -10.85
CA ALA A 144 20.42 -8.75 -10.51
C ALA A 144 20.80 -9.86 -11.50
N ALA A 145 19.83 -10.63 -11.99
CA ALA A 145 20.05 -11.66 -13.02
C ALA A 145 20.47 -11.02 -14.34
N SER A 146 19.84 -9.91 -14.74
CA SER A 146 20.13 -9.18 -15.98
C SER A 146 21.52 -8.50 -15.98
N GLY A 147 21.93 -7.94 -14.84
CA GLY A 147 23.25 -7.32 -14.66
C GLY A 147 24.41 -8.32 -14.63
N SER A 148 24.15 -9.59 -14.29
CA SER A 148 25.17 -10.65 -14.23
C SER A 148 25.59 -11.19 -15.60
N PHE A 149 24.80 -10.94 -16.66
CA PHE A 149 25.13 -11.34 -18.04
C PHE A 149 25.87 -10.25 -18.84
N SER A 150 26.07 -9.07 -18.27
CA SER A 150 26.72 -7.93 -18.93
C SER A 150 28.20 -7.73 -18.53
N ARG A 151 28.89 -8.79 -18.07
CA ARG A 151 30.33 -8.77 -17.78
C ARG A 151 31.11 -9.82 -18.57
#